data_AF-K7FL21-F1
#
_entry.id   AF-K7FL21-F1
#
_cell.length_a   1.000
_cell.length_b   1.000
_cell.length_c   1.000
_cell.angle_alpha   90.00
_cell.angle_beta   90.00
_cell.angle_gamma   90.00
#
_symmetry.space_group_name_H-M   'P 1'
#
loop_
_entity.id
_entity.type
_entity.pdbx_description
1 polymer ?
#
loop_
_entity_poly.entity_id
_entity_poly.type
_entity_poly.pdbx_seq_one_letter_code
_entity_poly.pdbx_strand_id
1 'polypeptide(L)'
;MSNNTGQRTAIFVVLFALIMLLIIYSSNSGNEAFHYTALRVKFHRPPNLKKWGLKSGYLPIYGNKTLESHCHQCVIITSSSHLLGSKLGSEIDQSECIIRMNDAPTTGYEVDVGNKTTIRVVAHSSVYRVLKRPQEFVNKTPETVLIFWGPPSKMQKSLLKILQRVSISFPNMSAYVVSPMRMKQFDDLFRGETGKDREKSRSWLSTGWFTMVIAVELCDRVHVYGMVPPNYCSRRPPPRKMAYHYYEPKGPDECTTYTYNERSRKGNHHRFLTEKRVFASWASLYNITFSHPAWAPGLPEETWNHSSAQPSGWCQRGITPPRRENIS
;
A
#
# COMPACT_ATOMS: atom_id res chain seq x y z
N MET A 1 67.57 23.27 -25.00
CA MET A 1 66.77 22.98 -23.79
C MET A 1 65.62 23.98 -23.69
N SER A 2 64.50 23.75 -24.39
CA SER A 2 63.25 24.48 -24.15
C SER A 2 62.13 23.83 -24.96
N ASN A 3 61.23 23.11 -24.28
CA ASN A 3 59.85 22.85 -24.75
C ASN A 3 58.99 22.15 -23.67
N ASN A 4 59.60 21.70 -22.57
CA ASN A 4 58.92 20.90 -21.55
C ASN A 4 57.91 21.71 -20.72
N THR A 5 58.10 23.02 -20.60
CA THR A 5 57.23 23.91 -19.82
C THR A 5 55.92 24.20 -20.55
N GLY A 6 55.96 24.47 -21.86
CA GLY A 6 54.76 24.72 -22.66
C GLY A 6 53.86 23.49 -22.79
N GLN A 7 54.46 22.30 -22.92
CA GLN A 7 53.75 21.04 -23.03
C GLN A 7 53.08 20.64 -21.70
N ARG A 8 53.73 20.89 -20.55
CA ARG A 8 53.13 20.70 -19.23
C ARG A 8 51.98 21.67 -18.98
N THR A 9 52.13 22.94 -19.33
CA THR A 9 51.06 23.93 -19.21
C THR A 9 49.86 23.56 -20.08
N ALA A 10 50.08 23.11 -21.31
CA ALA A 10 49.01 22.64 -22.19
C ALA A 10 48.25 21.43 -21.60
N ILE A 11 48.95 20.48 -20.99
CA ILE A 11 48.33 19.32 -20.33
C ILE A 11 47.46 19.77 -19.15
N PHE A 12 47.95 20.68 -18.30
CA PHE A 12 47.17 21.20 -17.18
C PHE A 12 45.91 21.96 -17.62
N VAL A 13 46.00 22.74 -18.69
CA VAL A 13 44.85 23.46 -19.25
C VAL A 13 43.80 22.48 -19.79
N VAL A 14 44.21 21.43 -20.51
CA VAL A 14 43.29 20.39 -21.01
C VAL A 14 42.66 19.61 -19.86
N LEU A 15 43.43 19.24 -18.84
CA LEU A 15 42.92 18.50 -17.69
C LEU A 15 41.92 19.33 -16.88
N PHE A 16 42.21 20.62 -16.68
CA PHE A 16 41.30 21.56 -16.04
C PHE A 16 40.02 21.74 -16.85
N ALA A 17 40.11 21.88 -18.18
CA ALA A 17 38.93 21.97 -19.05
C ALA A 17 38.07 20.71 -18.99
N LEU A 18 38.68 19.52 -18.95
CA LEU A 18 37.96 18.24 -18.82
C LEU A 18 37.29 18.08 -17.46
N ILE A 19 37.96 18.50 -16.37
CA ILE A 19 37.37 18.49 -15.02
C ILE A 19 36.22 19.49 -14.94
N MET A 20 36.37 20.69 -15.51
CA MET A 20 35.30 21.69 -15.56
C MET A 20 34.12 21.20 -16.41
N LEU A 21 34.36 20.54 -17.55
CA LEU A 21 33.33 19.88 -18.35
C LEU A 21 32.63 18.75 -17.57
N LEU A 22 33.36 17.98 -16.76
CA LEU A 22 32.79 16.95 -15.88
C LEU A 22 31.97 17.55 -14.73
N ILE A 23 32.39 18.68 -14.15
CA ILE A 23 31.65 19.41 -13.12
C ILE A 23 30.40 20.05 -13.72
N ILE A 24 30.48 20.62 -14.92
CA ILE A 24 29.32 21.15 -15.65
C ILE A 24 28.39 20.02 -16.06
N TYR A 25 28.90 18.90 -16.58
CA TYR A 25 28.08 17.73 -16.94
C TYR A 25 27.42 17.10 -15.73
N SER A 26 28.14 16.95 -14.61
CA SER A 26 27.58 16.41 -13.37
C SER A 26 26.60 17.38 -12.70
N SER A 27 26.86 18.70 -12.73
CA SER A 27 25.93 19.73 -12.25
C SER A 27 24.69 19.83 -13.14
N ASN A 28 24.84 19.66 -14.46
CA ASN A 28 23.71 19.60 -15.40
C ASN A 28 22.94 18.27 -15.29
N SER A 29 23.58 17.19 -14.84
CA SER A 29 22.87 15.94 -14.46
C SER A 29 22.17 16.03 -13.10
N GLY A 30 22.54 17.03 -12.28
CA GLY A 30 21.99 17.29 -10.94
C GLY A 30 20.87 18.33 -10.91
N ASN A 31 20.61 19.02 -12.03
CA ASN A 31 19.63 20.10 -12.16
C ASN A 31 18.57 19.81 -13.22
N GLU A 32 18.06 18.58 -13.30
CA GLU A 32 16.68 18.43 -13.72
C GLU A 32 15.78 18.98 -12.61
N ALA A 33 15.63 20.32 -12.61
CA ALA A 33 14.46 20.96 -12.07
C ALA A 33 13.26 20.22 -12.67
N PHE A 34 12.55 19.46 -11.83
CA PHE A 34 11.34 18.75 -12.17
C PHE A 34 10.30 19.77 -12.64
N HIS A 35 10.35 20.12 -13.92
CA HIS A 35 9.20 20.65 -14.63
C HIS A 35 8.22 19.50 -14.74
N TYR A 36 7.25 19.49 -13.81
CA TYR A 36 6.03 18.72 -13.94
C TYR A 36 5.29 19.24 -15.17
N THR A 37 5.69 18.78 -16.35
CA THR A 37 4.74 18.63 -17.44
C THR A 37 3.66 17.74 -16.85
N ALA A 38 2.47 18.31 -16.66
CA ALA A 38 1.26 17.58 -16.32
C ALA A 38 1.35 16.22 -16.98
N LEU A 39 1.35 15.15 -16.18
CA LEU A 39 1.32 13.77 -16.66
C LEU A 39 0.44 13.80 -17.89
N ARG A 40 1.03 13.63 -19.09
CA ARG A 40 0.24 13.49 -20.31
C ARG A 40 -0.63 12.31 -20.00
N VAL A 41 -1.87 12.59 -19.60
CA VAL A 41 -2.93 11.62 -19.45
C VAL A 41 -3.15 11.16 -20.88
N LYS A 42 -2.33 10.20 -21.33
CA LYS A 42 -2.81 9.25 -22.32
C LYS A 42 -4.08 8.76 -21.67
N PHE A 43 -5.22 9.07 -22.27
CA PHE A 43 -6.51 8.48 -21.94
C PHE A 43 -6.41 6.97 -22.23
N HIS A 44 -5.58 6.25 -21.49
CA HIS A 44 -5.74 4.83 -21.30
C HIS A 44 -6.98 4.72 -20.45
N ARG A 45 -8.03 4.12 -21.01
CA ARG A 45 -9.12 3.65 -20.17
C ARG A 45 -8.46 2.76 -19.12
N PRO A 46 -8.58 3.10 -17.83
CA PRO A 46 -8.01 2.29 -16.78
C PRO A 46 -8.55 0.87 -16.95
N PRO A 47 -7.70 -0.15 -16.83
CA PRO A 47 -8.08 -1.52 -17.14
C PRO A 47 -9.24 -1.92 -16.24
N ASN A 48 -10.30 -2.47 -16.82
CA ASN A 48 -11.48 -2.86 -16.05
C ASN A 48 -11.12 -4.06 -15.16
N LEU A 49 -10.67 -3.77 -13.94
CA LEU A 49 -10.24 -4.75 -12.95
C LEU A 49 -11.38 -5.70 -12.60
N LYS A 50 -12.65 -5.26 -12.63
CA LYS A 50 -13.81 -6.14 -12.40
C LYS A 50 -13.96 -7.24 -13.47
N LYS A 51 -13.33 -7.11 -14.64
CA LYS A 51 -13.33 -8.13 -15.71
C LYS A 51 -12.15 -9.10 -15.66
N TRP A 52 -11.24 -8.94 -14.70
CA TRP A 52 -10.02 -9.74 -14.63
C TRP A 52 -10.25 -11.23 -14.32
N GLY A 53 -11.39 -11.58 -13.71
CA GLY A 53 -11.81 -12.96 -13.47
C GLY A 53 -11.05 -13.63 -12.31
N LEU A 54 -11.75 -14.04 -11.27
CA LEU A 54 -11.13 -14.54 -10.03
C LEU A 54 -10.60 -15.99 -10.17
N LYS A 55 -11.29 -16.84 -10.94
CA LYS A 55 -11.09 -18.31 -10.97
C LYS A 55 -9.68 -18.77 -11.35
N SER A 56 -9.01 -18.08 -12.27
CA SER A 56 -7.64 -18.40 -12.71
C SER A 56 -6.57 -17.49 -12.08
N GLY A 57 -7.01 -16.44 -11.38
CA GLY A 57 -6.12 -15.48 -10.74
C GLY A 57 -5.63 -15.94 -9.37
N TYR A 58 -6.46 -16.68 -8.63
CA TYR A 58 -6.22 -17.08 -7.26
C TYR A 58 -6.41 -18.60 -7.14
N LEU A 59 -5.31 -19.32 -6.94
CA LEU A 59 -5.29 -20.78 -6.92
C LEU A 59 -5.48 -21.27 -5.48
N PRO A 60 -6.45 -22.16 -5.19
CA PRO A 60 -6.62 -22.70 -3.85
C PRO A 60 -5.38 -23.50 -3.43
N ILE A 61 -4.94 -23.32 -2.20
CA ILE A 61 -3.82 -24.08 -1.61
C ILE A 61 -4.25 -25.51 -1.27
N TYR A 62 -5.51 -25.68 -0.85
CA TYR A 62 -6.08 -26.96 -0.48
C TYR A 62 -7.56 -27.03 -0.87
N GLY A 63 -8.01 -28.21 -1.29
CA GLY A 63 -9.36 -28.44 -1.80
C GLY A 63 -9.56 -27.83 -3.20
N ASN A 64 -10.82 -27.76 -3.61
CA ASN A 64 -11.23 -27.20 -4.91
C ASN A 64 -12.18 -26.01 -4.70
N LYS A 65 -11.82 -25.10 -3.80
CA LYS A 65 -12.59 -23.87 -3.53
C LYS A 65 -12.19 -22.80 -4.54
N THR A 66 -13.18 -22.13 -5.10
CA THR A 66 -13.02 -20.89 -5.88
C THR A 66 -13.05 -19.69 -4.93
N LEU A 67 -12.31 -18.62 -5.26
CA LEU A 67 -12.47 -17.36 -4.54
C LEU A 67 -13.74 -16.68 -5.07
N GLU A 68 -14.83 -16.75 -4.30
CA GLU A 68 -16.15 -16.24 -4.67
C GLU A 68 -16.61 -15.06 -3.82
N SER A 69 -15.69 -14.47 -3.04
CA SER A 69 -16.00 -13.34 -2.17
C SER A 69 -16.29 -12.09 -3.00
N HIS A 70 -17.56 -11.74 -3.16
CA HIS A 70 -17.99 -10.40 -3.57
C HIS A 70 -18.54 -9.67 -2.34
N CYS A 71 -18.19 -8.40 -2.18
CA CYS A 71 -18.67 -7.56 -1.09
C CYS A 71 -19.20 -6.24 -1.63
N HIS A 72 -20.30 -5.73 -1.09
CA HIS A 72 -20.75 -4.38 -1.44
C HIS A 72 -19.76 -3.32 -0.94
N GLN A 73 -19.21 -3.49 0.26
CA GLN A 73 -18.19 -2.59 0.81
C GLN A 73 -16.99 -3.37 1.35
N CYS A 74 -15.81 -2.98 0.87
CA CYS A 74 -14.56 -3.37 1.49
C CYS A 74 -13.94 -2.24 2.27
N VAL A 75 -13.37 -2.58 3.42
CA VAL A 75 -12.60 -1.69 4.26
C VAL A 75 -11.17 -2.22 4.34
N ILE A 76 -10.22 -1.47 3.79
CA ILE A 76 -8.79 -1.76 3.90
C ILE A 76 -8.26 -1.04 5.15
N ILE A 77 -7.72 -1.82 6.08
CA ILE A 77 -6.97 -1.28 7.22
C ILE A 77 -5.49 -1.37 6.88
N THR A 78 -4.84 -0.24 6.64
CA THR A 78 -3.39 -0.24 6.44
C THR A 78 -2.66 -0.55 7.74
N SER A 79 -1.34 -0.71 7.65
CA SER A 79 -0.50 -0.86 8.85
C SER A 79 -0.08 0.47 9.48
N SER A 80 -0.53 1.64 8.99
CA SER A 80 0.03 2.94 9.39
C SER A 80 -0.31 3.34 10.83
N SER A 81 0.62 4.05 11.49
CA SER A 81 0.44 4.59 12.84
C SER A 81 -0.58 5.74 12.93
N HIS A 82 -1.08 6.25 11.80
CA HIS A 82 -2.19 7.22 11.81
C HIS A 82 -3.49 6.65 12.38
N LEU A 83 -3.58 5.32 12.52
CA LEU A 83 -4.71 4.66 13.16
C LEU A 83 -4.68 4.74 14.70
N LEU A 84 -3.52 4.98 15.32
CA LEU A 84 -3.40 5.02 16.78
C LEU A 84 -4.19 6.19 17.38
N GLY A 85 -5.03 5.90 18.37
CA GLY A 85 -5.92 6.85 19.03
C GLY A 85 -7.16 7.25 18.23
N SER A 86 -7.40 6.61 17.08
CA SER A 86 -8.56 6.90 16.22
C SER A 86 -9.89 6.40 16.79
N LYS A 87 -9.87 5.37 17.66
CA LYS A 87 -11.05 4.73 18.25
C LYS A 87 -12.06 4.20 17.22
N LEU A 88 -11.60 3.84 16.03
CA LEU A 88 -12.45 3.37 14.92
C LEU A 88 -12.86 1.90 15.03
N GLY A 89 -12.36 1.16 16.02
CA GLY A 89 -12.47 -0.30 16.04
C GLY A 89 -13.89 -0.82 15.93
N SER A 90 -14.84 -0.19 16.64
CA SER A 90 -16.26 -0.56 16.59
C SER A 90 -16.91 -0.25 15.23
N GLU A 91 -16.49 0.82 14.56
CA GLU A 91 -16.97 1.20 13.22
C GLU A 91 -16.42 0.23 12.17
N ILE A 92 -15.12 -0.08 12.25
CA ILE A 92 -14.45 -1.05 11.37
C ILE A 92 -15.11 -2.42 11.46
N ASP A 93 -15.38 -2.92 12.67
CA ASP A 93 -15.92 -4.27 12.87
C ASP A 93 -17.36 -4.46 12.37
N GLN A 94 -18.10 -3.37 12.12
CA GLN A 94 -19.42 -3.39 11.49
C GLN A 94 -19.36 -3.55 9.96
N SER A 95 -18.16 -3.45 9.37
CA SER A 95 -17.98 -3.57 7.93
C SER A 95 -18.17 -5.00 7.46
N GLU A 96 -18.73 -5.14 6.27
CA GLU A 96 -18.97 -6.42 5.58
C GLU A 96 -17.65 -7.18 5.38
N CYS A 97 -16.73 -6.59 4.61
CA CYS A 97 -15.42 -7.16 4.31
C CYS A 97 -14.28 -6.27 4.80
N ILE A 98 -13.47 -6.82 5.70
CA ILE A 98 -12.30 -6.12 6.26
C ILE A 98 -11.05 -6.80 5.73
N ILE A 99 -10.21 -6.01 5.06
CA ILE A 99 -8.98 -6.47 4.43
C ILE A 99 -7.77 -5.95 5.22
N ARG A 100 -6.94 -6.88 5.70
CA ARG A 100 -5.68 -6.56 6.41
C ARG A 100 -4.48 -7.13 5.65
N MET A 101 -3.29 -6.63 5.98
CA MET A 101 -2.06 -7.00 5.30
C MET A 101 -1.07 -7.68 6.23
N ASN A 102 -0.38 -8.70 5.70
CA ASN A 102 0.77 -9.34 6.35
C ASN A 102 0.50 -9.71 7.82
N ASP A 103 1.43 -9.40 8.70
CA ASP A 103 1.42 -9.64 10.13
C ASP A 103 0.95 -8.43 10.96
N ALA A 104 0.13 -7.54 10.38
CA ALA A 104 -0.50 -6.46 11.12
C ALA A 104 -1.53 -7.02 12.13
N PRO A 105 -1.27 -6.92 13.45
CA PRO A 105 -2.08 -7.53 14.49
C PRO A 105 -3.28 -6.66 14.88
N THR A 106 -4.29 -7.29 15.44
CA THR A 106 -5.42 -6.63 16.08
C THR A 106 -5.30 -6.65 17.60
N THR A 107 -4.68 -7.71 18.16
CA THR A 107 -4.52 -7.84 19.61
C THR A 107 -3.71 -6.69 20.20
N GLY A 108 -4.30 -5.97 21.16
CA GLY A 108 -3.73 -4.79 21.80
C GLY A 108 -3.99 -3.48 21.05
N TYR A 109 -4.70 -3.52 19.92
CA TYR A 109 -5.02 -2.36 19.09
C TYR A 109 -6.51 -2.32 18.72
N GLU A 110 -7.35 -3.18 19.31
CA GLU A 110 -8.74 -3.41 18.91
C GLU A 110 -9.57 -2.12 18.93
N VAL A 111 -9.32 -1.25 19.90
CA VAL A 111 -9.99 0.06 20.03
C VAL A 111 -9.82 0.90 18.77
N ASP A 112 -8.64 0.85 18.16
CA ASP A 112 -8.27 1.69 17.02
C ASP A 112 -8.49 1.01 15.68
N VAL A 113 -8.15 -0.28 15.59
CA VAL A 113 -8.11 -1.00 14.31
C VAL A 113 -9.19 -2.07 14.17
N GLY A 114 -10.00 -2.32 15.20
CA GLY A 114 -10.99 -3.38 15.23
C GLY A 114 -10.38 -4.76 15.44
N ASN A 115 -11.23 -5.76 15.62
CA ASN A 115 -10.84 -7.14 15.89
C ASN A 115 -11.10 -8.08 14.69
N LYS A 116 -12.05 -7.71 13.81
CA LYS A 116 -12.49 -8.56 12.71
C LYS A 116 -11.51 -8.50 11.52
N THR A 117 -11.30 -9.64 10.85
CA THR A 117 -10.58 -9.76 9.58
C THR A 117 -11.34 -10.71 8.67
N THR A 118 -11.77 -10.26 7.49
CA THR A 118 -12.42 -11.13 6.50
C THR A 118 -11.39 -11.67 5.51
N ILE A 119 -10.50 -10.80 5.02
CA ILE A 119 -9.46 -11.15 4.05
C ILE A 119 -8.11 -10.67 4.58
N ARG A 120 -7.08 -11.50 4.46
CA ARG A 120 -5.70 -11.13 4.78
C ARG A 120 -4.78 -11.39 3.59
N VAL A 121 -4.19 -10.32 3.05
CA VAL A 121 -3.25 -10.38 1.93
C VAL A 121 -1.82 -10.47 2.48
N VAL A 122 -1.12 -11.56 2.17
CA VAL A 122 0.16 -11.91 2.80
C VAL A 122 1.27 -12.02 1.75
N ALA A 123 2.28 -11.18 1.85
CA ALA A 123 3.48 -11.32 1.02
C ALA A 123 4.28 -12.57 1.42
N HIS A 124 4.98 -13.19 0.46
CA HIS A 124 5.87 -14.32 0.70
C HIS A 124 6.86 -14.08 1.85
N SER A 125 7.34 -12.84 2.01
CA SER A 125 8.27 -12.42 3.06
C SER A 125 7.64 -12.34 4.46
N SER A 126 6.31 -12.39 4.56
CA SER A 126 5.53 -12.31 5.80
C SER A 126 4.90 -13.64 6.20
N VAL A 127 4.94 -14.66 5.32
CA VAL A 127 4.31 -15.97 5.55
C VAL A 127 4.70 -16.56 6.89
N TYR A 128 6.01 -16.66 7.19
CA TYR A 128 6.46 -17.26 8.44
C TYR A 128 6.01 -16.48 9.68
N ARG A 129 5.95 -15.15 9.63
CA ARG A 129 5.49 -14.33 10.77
C ARG A 129 3.99 -14.54 11.02
N VAL A 130 3.20 -14.62 9.96
CA VAL A 130 1.76 -14.93 10.01
C VAL A 130 1.52 -16.33 10.56
N LEU A 131 2.19 -17.34 10.00
CA LEU A 131 1.97 -18.74 10.37
C LEU A 131 2.49 -19.12 11.76
N LYS A 132 3.45 -18.36 12.32
CA LYS A 132 3.96 -18.59 13.68
C LYS A 132 2.95 -18.18 14.77
N ARG A 133 1.95 -17.37 14.43
CA ARG A 133 0.91 -16.89 15.37
C ARG A 133 -0.49 -17.16 14.79
N PRO A 134 -0.89 -18.43 14.63
CA PRO A 134 -2.17 -18.76 14.00
C PRO A 134 -3.38 -18.24 14.79
N GLN A 135 -3.29 -18.17 16.13
CA GLN A 135 -4.37 -17.60 16.95
C GLN A 135 -4.58 -16.10 16.73
N GLU A 136 -3.58 -15.38 16.20
CA GLU A 136 -3.71 -13.96 15.84
C GLU A 136 -4.17 -13.78 14.40
N PHE A 137 -3.59 -14.55 13.46
CA PHE A 137 -3.68 -14.23 12.04
C PHE A 137 -4.47 -15.22 11.19
N VAL A 138 -4.84 -16.39 11.74
CA VAL A 138 -5.51 -17.47 11.01
C VAL A 138 -6.85 -17.84 11.64
N ASN A 139 -6.88 -18.06 12.95
CA ASN A 139 -8.02 -18.61 13.68
C ASN A 139 -8.74 -17.57 14.56
N LYS A 140 -8.34 -16.30 14.48
CA LYS A 140 -8.93 -15.24 15.32
C LYS A 140 -10.37 -14.92 14.93
N THR A 141 -10.64 -14.96 13.63
CA THR A 141 -11.96 -14.73 13.04
C THR A 141 -12.43 -15.94 12.26
N PRO A 142 -13.72 -16.31 12.35
CA PRO A 142 -14.27 -17.39 11.54
C PRO A 142 -14.17 -17.04 10.06
N GLU A 143 -14.06 -18.07 9.21
CA GLU A 143 -14.17 -17.95 7.74
C GLU A 143 -13.16 -17.00 7.09
N THR A 144 -11.99 -16.79 7.73
CA THR A 144 -10.97 -15.88 7.21
C THR A 144 -10.38 -16.41 5.88
N VAL A 145 -10.29 -15.52 4.89
CA VAL A 145 -9.63 -15.78 3.60
C VAL A 145 -8.20 -15.27 3.63
N LEU A 146 -7.21 -16.13 3.38
CA LEU A 146 -5.81 -15.75 3.26
C LEU A 146 -5.36 -15.81 1.80
N ILE A 147 -4.87 -14.69 1.26
CA ILE A 147 -4.35 -14.59 -0.11
C ILE A 147 -2.84 -14.34 -0.04
N PHE A 148 -2.07 -15.34 -0.43
CA PHE A 148 -0.61 -15.30 -0.45
C PHE A 148 -0.09 -14.86 -1.81
N TRP A 149 0.87 -13.93 -1.84
CA TRP A 149 1.47 -13.46 -3.08
C TRP A 149 3.00 -13.45 -3.02
N GLY A 150 3.63 -13.67 -4.15
CA GLY A 150 5.08 -13.61 -4.31
C GLY A 150 5.50 -14.09 -5.70
N PRO A 151 6.71 -13.72 -6.16
CA PRO A 151 7.21 -14.23 -7.43
C PRO A 151 7.40 -15.75 -7.35
N PRO A 152 7.30 -16.48 -8.48
CA PRO A 152 7.46 -17.94 -8.49
C PRO A 152 8.75 -18.44 -7.82
N SER A 153 9.85 -17.69 -7.96
CA SER A 153 11.14 -18.02 -7.33
C SER A 153 11.12 -17.98 -5.79
N LYS A 154 10.16 -17.27 -5.19
CA LYS A 154 9.96 -17.18 -3.74
C LYS A 154 8.79 -18.05 -3.25
N MET A 155 7.86 -18.40 -4.14
CA MET A 155 6.73 -19.30 -3.86
C MET A 155 7.05 -20.76 -4.24
N GLN A 156 8.15 -21.27 -3.69
CA GLN A 156 8.68 -22.60 -4.04
C GLN A 156 7.82 -23.74 -3.46
N LYS A 157 7.99 -24.96 -3.99
CA LYS A 157 7.27 -26.18 -3.56
C LYS A 157 7.31 -26.41 -2.04
N SER A 158 8.44 -26.09 -1.38
CA SER A 158 8.57 -26.22 0.08
C SER A 158 7.62 -25.30 0.84
N LEU A 159 7.52 -24.03 0.44
CA LEU A 159 6.61 -23.06 1.02
C LEU A 159 5.15 -23.46 0.78
N LEU A 160 4.82 -23.89 -0.44
CA LEU A 160 3.47 -24.35 -0.79
C LEU A 160 3.05 -25.56 0.06
N LYS A 161 3.95 -26.51 0.33
CA LYS A 161 3.68 -27.64 1.24
C LYS A 161 3.39 -27.18 2.67
N ILE A 162 4.09 -26.15 3.17
CA ILE A 162 3.82 -25.58 4.49
C ILE A 162 2.43 -24.95 4.52
N LEU A 163 2.10 -24.13 3.51
CA LEU A 163 0.78 -23.51 3.38
C LEU A 163 -0.34 -24.57 3.32
N GLN A 164 -0.11 -25.66 2.59
CA GLN A 164 -1.05 -26.78 2.50
C GLN A 164 -1.30 -27.45 3.85
N ARG A 165 -0.23 -27.75 4.62
CA ARG A 165 -0.36 -28.35 5.96
C ARG A 165 -1.14 -27.46 6.92
N VAL A 166 -0.88 -26.15 6.89
CA VAL A 166 -1.65 -25.20 7.70
C VAL A 166 -3.11 -25.18 7.25
N SER A 167 -3.38 -25.13 5.95
CA SER A 167 -4.75 -25.10 5.42
C SER A 167 -5.56 -26.34 5.81
N ILE A 168 -4.92 -27.50 5.90
CA ILE A 168 -5.54 -28.73 6.41
C ILE A 168 -5.83 -28.63 7.92
N SER A 169 -4.94 -27.98 8.68
CA SER A 169 -5.06 -27.87 10.14
C SER A 169 -6.11 -26.84 10.59
N PHE A 170 -6.48 -25.91 9.72
CA PHE A 170 -7.46 -24.85 9.99
C PHE A 170 -8.58 -24.90 8.94
N PRO A 171 -9.56 -25.82 9.05
CA PRO A 171 -10.57 -26.05 8.00
C PRO A 171 -11.53 -24.87 7.79
N ASN A 172 -11.70 -24.01 8.79
CA ASN A 172 -12.50 -22.79 8.71
C ASN A 172 -11.77 -21.66 7.97
N MET A 173 -10.49 -21.81 7.64
CA MET A 173 -9.74 -20.88 6.82
C MET A 173 -9.85 -21.29 5.34
N SER A 174 -9.99 -20.31 4.45
CA SER A 174 -9.76 -20.51 3.01
C SER A 174 -8.45 -19.85 2.60
N ALA A 175 -7.61 -20.54 1.84
CA ALA A 175 -6.26 -20.07 1.51
C ALA A 175 -5.97 -20.20 0.02
N TYR A 176 -5.46 -19.11 -0.58
CA TYR A 176 -5.18 -19.01 -2.00
C TYR A 176 -3.76 -18.46 -2.24
N VAL A 177 -3.16 -18.85 -3.36
CA VAL A 177 -1.93 -18.24 -3.89
C VAL A 177 -2.26 -17.50 -5.18
N VAL A 178 -1.76 -16.28 -5.31
CA VAL A 178 -1.83 -15.52 -6.56
C VAL A 178 -1.09 -16.30 -7.67
N SER A 179 -1.78 -16.57 -8.78
CA SER A 179 -1.21 -17.34 -9.89
C SER A 179 -0.05 -16.60 -10.57
N PRO A 180 0.92 -17.30 -11.20
CA PRO A 180 2.01 -16.64 -11.93
C PRO A 180 1.51 -15.69 -13.03
N MET A 181 0.41 -16.05 -13.70
CA MET A 181 -0.24 -15.19 -14.69
C MET A 181 -0.76 -13.90 -14.05
N ARG A 182 -1.46 -14.02 -12.91
CA ARG A 182 -1.98 -12.86 -12.18
C ARG A 182 -0.87 -11.97 -11.63
N MET A 183 0.23 -12.56 -11.15
CA MET A 183 1.43 -11.80 -10.75
C MET A 183 1.95 -10.94 -11.91
N LYS A 184 2.03 -11.49 -13.13
CA LYS A 184 2.41 -10.72 -14.32
C LYS A 184 1.40 -9.61 -14.65
N GLN A 185 0.10 -9.87 -14.49
CA GLN A 185 -0.94 -8.85 -14.71
C GLN A 185 -0.81 -7.68 -13.72
N PHE A 186 -0.49 -7.94 -12.44
CA PHE A 186 -0.21 -6.87 -11.48
C PHE A 186 1.01 -6.02 -11.89
N ASP A 187 2.08 -6.65 -12.40
CA ASP A 187 3.26 -5.95 -12.91
C ASP A 187 2.94 -5.10 -14.16
N ASP A 188 2.19 -5.68 -15.11
CA ASP A 188 1.75 -4.99 -16.33
C ASP A 188 0.83 -3.81 -16.02
N LEU A 189 -0.07 -3.96 -15.04
CA LEU A 189 -0.94 -2.89 -14.55
C LEU A 189 -0.13 -1.73 -13.98
N PHE A 190 0.82 -2.02 -13.08
CA PHE A 190 1.68 -0.98 -12.51
C PHE A 190 2.45 -0.24 -13.60
N ARG A 191 3.01 -0.97 -14.57
CA ARG A 191 3.70 -0.38 -15.71
C ARG A 191 2.77 0.48 -16.56
N GLY A 192 1.55 0.03 -16.81
CA GLY A 192 0.54 0.77 -17.59
C GLY A 192 0.12 2.08 -16.92
N GLU A 193 -0.09 2.07 -15.62
CA GLU A 193 -0.53 3.24 -14.84
C GLU A 193 0.59 4.25 -14.60
N THR A 194 1.84 3.79 -14.48
CA THR A 194 2.96 4.64 -14.01
C THR A 194 4.00 4.93 -15.09
N GLY A 195 3.99 4.17 -16.19
CA GLY A 195 5.08 4.14 -17.17
C GLY A 195 6.39 3.54 -16.64
N LYS A 196 6.43 3.09 -15.38
CA LYS A 196 7.63 2.55 -14.74
C LYS A 196 7.61 1.02 -14.79
N ASP A 197 8.67 0.45 -15.33
CA ASP A 197 8.87 -0.98 -15.30
C ASP A 197 9.53 -1.39 -13.98
N ARG A 198 8.88 -2.29 -13.24
CA ARG A 198 9.34 -2.77 -11.94
C ARG A 198 10.69 -3.47 -12.04
N GLU A 199 10.88 -4.34 -13.03
CA GLU A 199 12.10 -5.14 -13.19
C GLU A 199 13.27 -4.26 -13.58
N LYS A 200 13.08 -3.35 -14.55
CA LYS A 200 14.12 -2.39 -14.95
C LYS A 200 14.51 -1.47 -13.80
N SER A 201 13.53 -1.05 -12.99
CA SER A 201 13.77 -0.21 -11.82
C SER A 201 14.19 -0.97 -10.57
N ARG A 202 14.33 -2.31 -10.65
CA ARG A 202 14.68 -3.24 -9.57
C ARG A 202 13.85 -3.04 -8.29
N SER A 203 12.59 -2.66 -8.46
CA SER A 203 11.66 -2.42 -7.36
C SER A 203 10.73 -3.61 -7.13
N TRP A 204 9.96 -3.54 -6.05
CA TRP A 204 8.90 -4.49 -5.72
C TRP A 204 7.58 -3.74 -5.54
N LEU A 205 6.47 -4.30 -6.03
CA LEU A 205 5.14 -3.80 -5.67
C LEU A 205 4.92 -4.07 -4.18
N SER A 206 4.31 -3.12 -3.48
CA SER A 206 3.98 -3.29 -2.07
C SER A 206 2.80 -4.24 -1.89
N THR A 207 2.64 -4.82 -0.70
CA THR A 207 1.40 -5.52 -0.34
C THR A 207 0.18 -4.61 -0.46
N GLY A 208 0.33 -3.29 -0.26
CA GLY A 208 -0.72 -2.30 -0.46
C GLY A 208 -1.22 -2.26 -1.91
N TRP A 209 -0.32 -2.37 -2.89
CA TRP A 209 -0.68 -2.49 -4.30
C TRP A 209 -1.56 -3.70 -4.57
N PHE A 210 -1.10 -4.91 -4.18
CA PHE A 210 -1.88 -6.13 -4.36
C PHE A 210 -3.23 -6.04 -3.66
N THR A 211 -3.26 -5.50 -2.44
CA THR A 211 -4.48 -5.37 -1.64
C THR A 211 -5.48 -4.42 -2.27
N MET A 212 -5.03 -3.27 -2.79
CA MET A 212 -5.92 -2.33 -3.47
C MET A 212 -6.54 -2.94 -4.73
N VAL A 213 -5.72 -3.59 -5.57
CA VAL A 213 -6.23 -4.20 -6.80
C VAL A 213 -7.19 -5.34 -6.48
N ILE A 214 -6.87 -6.20 -5.51
CA ILE A 214 -7.78 -7.26 -5.03
C ILE A 214 -9.10 -6.63 -4.52
N ALA A 215 -9.05 -5.57 -3.72
CA ALA A 215 -10.26 -4.92 -3.21
C ALA A 215 -11.15 -4.36 -4.33
N VAL A 216 -10.55 -3.78 -5.38
CA VAL A 216 -11.32 -3.29 -6.54
C VAL A 216 -11.90 -4.45 -7.37
N GLU A 217 -11.23 -5.61 -7.44
CA GLU A 217 -11.77 -6.80 -8.08
C GLU A 217 -12.96 -7.39 -7.32
N LEU A 218 -12.90 -7.41 -5.99
CA LEU A 218 -13.88 -8.10 -5.14
C LEU A 218 -15.06 -7.22 -4.71
N CYS A 219 -14.94 -5.88 -4.77
CA CYS A 219 -15.87 -5.01 -4.06
C CYS A 219 -16.45 -3.89 -4.93
N ASP A 220 -17.67 -3.45 -4.61
CA ASP A 220 -18.33 -2.36 -5.35
C ASP A 220 -17.78 -0.98 -4.99
N ARG A 221 -17.36 -0.83 -3.74
CA ARG A 221 -16.73 0.37 -3.19
C ARG A 221 -15.70 -0.01 -2.13
N VAL A 222 -14.66 0.82 -2.00
CA VAL A 222 -13.53 0.58 -1.11
C VAL A 222 -13.34 1.78 -0.21
N HIS A 223 -13.19 1.54 1.09
CA HIS A 223 -12.76 2.56 2.04
C HIS A 223 -11.40 2.17 2.61
N VAL A 224 -10.51 3.14 2.77
CA VAL A 224 -9.14 2.91 3.22
C VAL A 224 -8.86 3.77 4.45
N TYR A 225 -8.57 3.11 5.57
CA TYR A 225 -8.12 3.79 6.79
C TYR A 225 -6.59 3.73 6.90
N GLY A 226 -5.96 4.82 7.35
CA GLY A 226 -4.53 4.82 7.65
C GLY A 226 -3.64 5.06 6.44
N MET A 227 -4.10 5.76 5.40
CA MET A 227 -3.29 6.02 4.21
C MET A 227 -3.12 7.52 3.98
N VAL A 228 -1.89 8.01 4.17
CA VAL A 228 -1.53 9.40 3.84
C VAL A 228 -1.52 9.65 2.33
N PRO A 229 -1.85 10.87 1.85
CA PRO A 229 -1.72 11.23 0.45
C PRO A 229 -0.26 11.18 -0.03
N PRO A 230 0.01 10.98 -1.34
CA PRO A 230 1.37 10.85 -1.86
C PRO A 230 2.25 12.10 -1.68
N ASN A 231 1.68 13.29 -1.48
CA ASN A 231 2.42 14.52 -1.18
C ASN A 231 2.68 14.77 0.32
N TYR A 232 2.16 13.92 1.22
CA TYR A 232 2.21 14.14 2.68
C TYR A 232 3.63 14.43 3.19
N CYS A 233 4.61 13.64 2.76
CA CYS A 233 6.00 13.74 3.22
C CYS A 233 6.81 14.86 2.57
N SER A 234 6.24 15.54 1.57
CA SER A 234 6.85 16.69 0.89
C SER A 234 6.30 18.03 1.38
N ARG A 235 5.38 18.01 2.35
CA ARG A 235 4.74 19.21 2.89
C ARG A 235 5.74 20.14 3.57
N ARG A 236 5.40 21.43 3.57
CA ARG A 236 6.11 22.49 4.31
C ARG A 236 5.10 23.23 5.19
N PRO A 237 5.31 23.30 6.53
CA PRO A 237 6.38 22.64 7.28
C PRO A 237 6.30 21.11 7.20
N PRO A 238 7.42 20.38 7.41
CA PRO A 238 7.41 18.92 7.42
C PRO A 238 6.41 18.38 8.45
N PRO A 239 5.72 17.27 8.15
CA PRO A 239 4.80 16.66 9.10
C PRO A 239 5.53 16.15 10.34
N ARG A 240 4.77 15.96 11.42
CA ARG A 240 5.28 15.34 12.64
C ARG A 240 5.82 13.94 12.32
N LYS A 241 6.94 13.56 12.96
CA LYS A 241 7.46 12.19 12.87
C LYS A 241 6.44 11.21 13.44
N MET A 242 6.23 10.13 12.71
CA MET A 242 5.30 9.06 13.08
C MET A 242 5.95 7.71 12.76
N ALA A 243 5.74 6.71 13.61
CA ALA A 243 6.21 5.37 13.32
C ALA A 243 5.55 4.85 12.04
N TYR A 244 6.28 4.04 11.27
CA TYR A 244 5.78 3.49 10.02
C TYR A 244 4.60 2.52 10.23
N HIS A 245 4.62 1.75 11.31
CA HIS A 245 3.55 0.81 11.65
C HIS A 245 2.96 1.07 13.05
N TYR A 246 1.63 0.95 13.19
CA TYR A 246 0.94 1.15 14.47
C TYR A 246 1.40 0.16 15.55
N TYR A 247 1.85 -1.03 15.14
CA TYR A 247 2.28 -2.10 16.03
C TYR A 247 3.80 -2.13 16.27
N GLU A 248 4.53 -1.15 15.73
CA GLU A 248 5.97 -0.98 15.92
C GLU A 248 6.27 0.47 16.30
N PRO A 249 5.88 0.95 17.51
CA PRO A 249 6.04 2.35 17.89
C PRO A 249 7.52 2.81 17.97
N LYS A 250 8.45 1.86 18.11
CA LYS A 250 9.90 2.09 18.04
C LYS A 250 10.49 1.82 16.65
N GLY A 251 9.64 1.59 15.65
CA GLY A 251 10.00 1.33 14.27
C GLY A 251 10.51 2.59 13.55
N PRO A 252 10.85 2.46 12.26
CA PRO A 252 11.35 3.59 11.48
C PRO A 252 10.27 4.66 11.29
N ASP A 253 10.70 5.90 11.05
CA ASP A 253 9.81 7.00 10.72
C ASP A 253 9.12 6.80 9.36
N GLU A 254 7.83 7.11 9.28
CA GLU A 254 6.96 6.90 8.11
C GLU A 254 7.51 7.63 6.87
N CYS A 255 7.79 8.92 6.99
CA CYS A 255 8.22 9.72 5.84
C CYS A 255 9.64 9.40 5.40
N THR A 256 10.51 9.06 6.35
CA THR A 256 11.84 8.54 6.06
C THR A 256 11.75 7.22 5.29
N THR A 257 10.89 6.30 5.74
CA THR A 257 10.66 4.99 5.09
C THR A 257 10.14 5.16 3.66
N TYR A 258 9.13 6.01 3.47
CA TYR A 258 8.57 6.28 2.14
C TYR A 258 9.59 6.92 1.21
N THR A 259 10.27 7.97 1.66
CA THR A 259 11.23 8.71 0.82
C THR A 259 12.42 7.85 0.43
N TYR A 260 12.94 7.06 1.37
CA TYR A 260 14.04 6.12 1.11
C TYR A 260 13.67 5.09 0.05
N ASN A 261 12.52 4.42 0.22
CA ASN A 261 12.05 3.42 -0.74
C ASN A 261 11.77 4.03 -2.11
N GLU A 262 11.06 5.17 -2.14
CA GLU A 262 10.67 5.85 -3.38
C GLU A 262 11.89 6.31 -4.19
N ARG A 263 12.98 6.72 -3.54
CA ARG A 263 14.19 7.23 -4.22
C ARG A 263 15.25 6.17 -4.51
N SER A 264 15.16 5.00 -3.88
CA SER A 264 16.17 3.97 -4.05
C SER A 264 16.24 3.46 -5.50
N ARG A 265 17.45 3.03 -5.88
CA ARG A 265 17.83 2.45 -7.17
C ARG A 265 18.52 1.09 -7.02
N LYS A 266 18.70 0.60 -5.78
CA LYS A 266 19.41 -0.64 -5.45
C LYS A 266 18.71 -1.34 -4.28
N GLY A 267 18.67 -2.67 -4.30
CA GLY A 267 18.11 -3.50 -3.23
C GLY A 267 16.60 -3.75 -3.34
N ASN A 268 16.00 -4.27 -2.27
CA ASN A 268 14.57 -4.56 -2.20
C ASN A 268 13.81 -3.32 -1.71
N HIS A 269 13.43 -2.43 -2.63
CA HIS A 269 12.68 -1.22 -2.31
C HIS A 269 11.34 -1.15 -3.06
N HIS A 270 10.43 -0.35 -2.54
CA HIS A 270 9.09 -0.14 -3.09
C HIS A 270 8.93 1.24 -3.73
N ARG A 271 7.83 1.45 -4.45
CA ARG A 271 7.45 2.77 -4.99
C ARG A 271 6.17 3.27 -4.34
N PHE A 272 6.17 3.34 -2.99
CA PHE A 272 4.98 3.62 -2.20
C PHE A 272 4.26 4.92 -2.58
N LEU A 273 4.99 5.99 -2.89
CA LEU A 273 4.39 7.27 -3.27
C LEU A 273 3.87 7.22 -4.70
N THR A 274 4.56 6.52 -5.60
CA THR A 274 4.05 6.25 -6.95
C THR A 274 2.76 5.43 -6.91
N GLU A 275 2.70 4.34 -6.13
CA GLU A 275 1.49 3.52 -5.96
C GLU A 275 0.31 4.35 -5.43
N LYS A 276 0.55 5.19 -4.41
CA LYS A 276 -0.48 6.09 -3.87
C LYS A 276 -1.01 7.11 -4.89
N ARG A 277 -0.20 7.58 -5.83
CA ARG A 277 -0.68 8.44 -6.93
C ARG A 277 -1.64 7.70 -7.86
N VAL A 278 -1.42 6.40 -8.09
CA VAL A 278 -2.36 5.57 -8.84
C VAL A 278 -3.65 5.36 -8.03
N PHE A 279 -3.56 5.09 -6.73
CA PHE A 279 -4.77 4.97 -5.91
C PHE A 279 -5.59 6.26 -5.89
N ALA A 280 -4.90 7.41 -5.91
CA ALA A 280 -5.51 8.71 -6.08
C ALA A 280 -6.26 8.82 -7.42
N SER A 281 -5.62 8.48 -8.55
CA SER A 281 -6.29 8.54 -9.87
C SER A 281 -7.45 7.55 -9.99
N TRP A 282 -7.42 6.45 -9.26
CA TRP A 282 -8.46 5.43 -9.22
C TRP A 282 -9.64 5.76 -8.31
N ALA A 283 -9.54 6.77 -7.45
CA ALA A 283 -10.50 6.99 -6.39
C ALA A 283 -11.92 7.25 -6.91
N SER A 284 -12.06 8.14 -7.89
CA SER A 284 -13.36 8.43 -8.52
C SER A 284 -13.84 7.27 -9.40
N LEU A 285 -12.92 6.56 -10.05
CA LEU A 285 -13.21 5.49 -10.99
C LEU A 285 -13.77 4.22 -10.31
N TYR A 286 -13.23 3.87 -9.14
CA TYR A 286 -13.57 2.65 -8.42
C TYR A 286 -14.25 2.91 -7.07
N ASN A 287 -14.74 4.13 -6.84
CA ASN A 287 -15.39 4.53 -5.60
C ASN A 287 -14.53 4.20 -4.36
N ILE A 288 -13.29 4.69 -4.38
CA ILE A 288 -12.33 4.55 -3.29
C ILE A 288 -12.33 5.82 -2.46
N THR A 289 -12.49 5.67 -1.15
CA THR A 289 -12.44 6.77 -0.18
C THR A 289 -11.34 6.53 0.85
N PHE A 290 -10.79 7.61 1.39
CA PHE A 290 -9.67 7.56 2.33
C PHE A 290 -10.02 8.34 3.60
N SER A 291 -9.68 7.78 4.76
CA SER A 291 -9.77 8.48 6.03
C SER A 291 -8.62 8.15 6.96
N HIS A 292 -8.45 9.01 7.97
CA HIS A 292 -7.41 8.88 8.99
C HIS A 292 -5.99 8.71 8.39
N PRO A 293 -5.51 9.69 7.60
CA PRO A 293 -6.13 10.99 7.31
C PRO A 293 -7.08 10.97 6.11
N ALA A 294 -8.05 11.89 6.08
CA ALA A 294 -8.93 12.07 4.93
C ALA A 294 -8.25 12.87 3.82
N TRP A 295 -8.50 12.46 2.57
CA TRP A 295 -8.11 13.21 1.38
C TRP A 295 -8.98 12.82 0.19
N ALA A 296 -9.30 13.79 -0.68
CA ALA A 296 -10.20 13.64 -1.82
C ALA A 296 -9.43 13.77 -3.15
N PRO A 297 -9.11 12.65 -3.83
CA PRO A 297 -8.42 12.66 -5.12
C PRO A 297 -9.36 13.12 -6.25
N GLY A 298 -9.42 14.42 -6.46
CA GLY A 298 -10.26 15.04 -7.50
C GLY A 298 -10.04 16.54 -7.64
N LEU A 299 -9.35 17.13 -6.66
CA LEU A 299 -8.87 18.50 -6.66
C LEU A 299 -7.35 18.50 -6.91
N PRO A 300 -6.71 19.64 -7.27
CA PRO A 300 -5.25 19.73 -7.41
C PRO A 300 -4.53 19.15 -6.18
N GLU A 301 -3.37 18.49 -6.35
CA GLU A 301 -2.64 17.81 -5.26
C GLU A 301 -2.43 18.69 -4.01
N GLU A 302 -2.39 20.00 -4.20
CA GLU A 302 -2.31 21.07 -3.18
C GLU A 302 -3.56 21.15 -2.25
N THR A 303 -4.72 20.73 -2.73
CA THR A 303 -6.05 20.96 -2.10
C THR A 303 -6.63 19.72 -1.43
N TRP A 304 -5.99 18.55 -1.55
CA TRP A 304 -6.39 17.29 -0.92
C TRP A 304 -6.52 17.36 0.60
N ASN A 305 -6.10 18.47 1.21
CA ASN A 305 -6.04 18.69 2.65
C ASN A 305 -7.18 19.56 3.20
N HIS A 306 -8.03 20.13 2.33
CA HIS A 306 -9.18 20.95 2.75
C HIS A 306 -10.50 20.16 2.88
N SER A 307 -10.49 18.85 2.62
CA SER A 307 -11.66 17.99 2.79
C SER A 307 -11.83 17.57 4.26
N SER A 308 -11.99 18.53 5.17
CA SER A 308 -12.59 18.30 6.49
C SER A 308 -14.12 18.31 6.40
N ALA A 309 -14.67 17.73 5.32
CA ALA A 309 -16.09 17.47 5.22
C ALA A 309 -16.37 16.15 5.96
N GLN A 310 -16.64 16.26 7.25
CA GLN A 310 -17.51 15.28 7.92
C GLN A 310 -18.76 15.10 7.06
N PRO A 311 -19.24 13.87 6.80
CA PRO A 311 -20.57 13.69 6.24
C PRO A 311 -21.58 14.24 7.26
N SER A 312 -22.02 15.48 7.07
CA SER A 312 -23.17 16.00 7.77
C SER A 312 -24.40 15.23 7.31
N GLY A 313 -24.98 14.44 8.22
CA GLY A 313 -26.37 14.00 8.10
C GLY A 313 -26.63 12.51 8.26
N TRP A 314 -26.51 11.99 9.49
CA TRP A 314 -27.40 10.93 9.99
C TRP A 314 -27.79 11.26 11.44
N CYS A 315 -28.95 11.92 11.55
CA CYS A 315 -29.84 12.09 12.71
C CYS A 315 -29.25 11.96 14.14
N GLN A 316 -29.01 13.11 14.78
CA GLN A 316 -29.36 13.25 16.19
C GLN A 316 -30.89 13.23 16.29
N ARG A 317 -31.48 12.14 16.79
CA ARG A 317 -32.79 12.20 17.47
C ARG A 317 -32.56 11.86 18.92
N GLY A 318 -32.89 12.83 19.76
CA GLY A 318 -32.74 12.77 21.21
C GLY A 318 -33.53 11.62 21.81
N ILE A 319 -32.88 10.93 22.75
CA ILE A 319 -33.54 10.20 23.82
C ILE A 319 -32.92 10.75 25.11
N THR A 320 -33.66 11.64 25.76
CA THR A 320 -33.40 12.06 27.14
C THR A 320 -33.64 10.86 28.06
N PRO A 321 -32.70 10.50 28.96
CA PRO A 321 -32.98 9.53 30.01
C PRO A 321 -33.89 10.17 31.09
N PRO A 322 -34.84 9.43 31.68
CA PRO A 322 -35.67 9.97 32.74
C PRO A 322 -34.82 10.23 33.99
N ARG A 323 -35.07 11.40 34.58
CA ARG A 323 -34.45 11.91 35.80
C ARG A 323 -34.87 11.03 36.97
N ARG A 324 -33.90 10.55 37.76
CA ARG A 324 -34.18 9.88 39.04
C ARG A 324 -34.86 10.87 39.98
N GLU A 325 -36.10 10.60 40.36
CA GLU A 325 -36.71 11.18 41.54
C GLU A 325 -36.19 10.43 42.77
N ASN A 326 -35.57 11.17 43.68
CA ASN A 326 -35.30 10.74 45.04
C ASN A 326 -36.64 10.75 45.79
N ILE A 327 -37.06 9.61 46.30
CA ILE A 327 -38.08 9.52 47.35
C ILE A 327 -37.36 8.97 48.59
N SER A 328 -37.44 9.77 49.64
CA SER A 328 -37.11 9.46 51.04
C SER A 328 -37.91 8.29 51.58
#